data_AF-A0A517U3W5-F1
#
_entry.id   AF-A0A517U3W5-F1
#
_cell.length_a   1.000
_cell.length_b   1.000
_cell.length_c   1.000
_cell.angle_alpha   90.00
_cell.angle_beta   90.00
_cell.angle_gamma   90.00
#
_symmetry.space_group_name_H-M   'P 1'
#
loop_
_entity.id
_entity.type
_entity.pdbx_description
1 polymer ?
#
loop_
_entity_poly.entity_id
_entity_poly.type
_entity_poly.pdbx_seq_one_letter_code
_entity_poly.pdbx_strand_id
1 'polypeptide(L)'
;MHRFAPPVVAAAVAVLLCLVSAVPSAAAPIHHITVDGQFGDWAAVPSYSDPTNDQHDTDHDGPLDVPAYVNHPDVDILQYKFTHDADNLYAYFRARGNIGATQTQSPGKRAGRYYVILTIDVDDDDVTGYPIHEGGYYPTSDGYDMNMEIEYFNGTFNTGHYLNHGALTAADLPGMEAQQKQGIVDVKPGVYDHYTQWVMFDDPSAGDHNLGDGTSITFVKDQGPVHQGIIRASISPDGHEIEMVAPFQGFMSYPGANPGERGDWIMALGKTIDISFSLEASGELHAPSGNGTWASDTAEPIVGYYLGVPEPSTLALALLAMTGVLRRTPSSPRLRRRVGHHTGTRHLS
;
A
#
# COMPACT_ATOMS: atom_id res chain seq x y z
N MET A 1 -30.35 -16.98 -73.96
CA MET A 1 -30.58 -17.52 -72.60
C MET A 1 -29.24 -17.56 -71.88
N HIS A 2 -28.85 -16.47 -71.22
CA HIS A 2 -27.66 -16.43 -70.36
C HIS A 2 -28.13 -16.09 -68.94
N ARG A 3 -27.91 -17.03 -68.01
CA ARG A 3 -28.23 -16.90 -66.60
C ARG A 3 -27.11 -16.11 -65.92
N PHE A 4 -27.46 -15.00 -65.29
CA PHE A 4 -26.62 -14.29 -64.32
C PHE A 4 -26.57 -15.09 -63.01
N ALA A 5 -25.37 -15.30 -62.46
CA ALA A 5 -25.16 -15.73 -61.08
C ALA A 5 -24.96 -14.47 -60.19
N PRO A 6 -25.46 -14.45 -58.93
CA PRO A 6 -25.24 -13.34 -58.01
C PRO A 6 -23.88 -13.49 -57.28
N PRO A 7 -23.28 -12.39 -56.79
CA PRO A 7 -22.07 -12.47 -55.99
C PRO A 7 -22.41 -12.77 -54.53
N VAL A 8 -21.90 -13.88 -54.00
CA VAL A 8 -21.77 -14.11 -52.56
C VAL A 8 -20.40 -13.54 -52.15
N VAL A 9 -20.37 -12.29 -51.73
CA VAL A 9 -19.22 -11.70 -51.03
C VAL A 9 -19.75 -10.84 -49.89
N ALA A 10 -20.15 -11.48 -48.80
CA ALA A 10 -20.36 -10.83 -47.52
C ALA A 10 -20.15 -11.90 -46.43
N ALA A 11 -19.40 -11.54 -45.39
CA ALA A 11 -19.05 -12.37 -44.23
C ALA A 11 -17.88 -13.36 -44.42
N ALA A 12 -16.66 -12.83 -44.52
CA ALA A 12 -15.48 -13.53 -44.01
C ALA A 12 -14.42 -12.52 -43.56
N VAL A 13 -14.18 -12.51 -42.24
CA VAL A 13 -12.99 -11.99 -41.55
C VAL A 13 -12.92 -10.47 -41.30
N ALA A 14 -13.96 -9.93 -40.67
CA ALA A 14 -13.86 -8.81 -39.74
C ALA A 14 -13.66 -9.33 -38.30
N VAL A 15 -12.64 -10.18 -38.07
CA VAL A 15 -12.25 -10.72 -36.75
C VAL A 15 -10.72 -10.65 -36.55
N LEU A 16 -10.02 -9.79 -37.30
CA LEU A 16 -8.56 -9.68 -37.23
C LEU A 16 -8.05 -8.31 -36.74
N LEU A 17 -8.90 -7.51 -36.09
CA LEU A 17 -8.54 -6.23 -35.50
C LEU A 17 -9.30 -6.03 -34.19
N CYS A 18 -8.94 -6.80 -33.16
CA CYS A 18 -9.10 -6.48 -31.74
C CYS A 18 -8.42 -7.54 -30.85
N LEU A 19 -7.30 -8.13 -31.30
CA LEU A 19 -6.31 -8.67 -30.38
C LEU A 19 -5.34 -7.52 -30.07
N VAL A 20 -5.85 -6.46 -29.42
CA VAL A 20 -4.99 -5.69 -28.53
C VAL A 20 -4.58 -6.71 -27.50
N SER A 21 -3.38 -7.24 -27.71
CA SER A 21 -2.75 -8.15 -26.77
C SER A 21 -2.62 -7.30 -25.52
N ALA A 22 -3.46 -7.54 -24.51
CA ALA A 22 -3.19 -7.05 -23.17
C ALA A 22 -1.79 -7.53 -22.88
N VAL A 23 -0.80 -6.62 -22.98
CA VAL A 23 0.54 -6.91 -22.52
C VAL A 23 0.31 -7.22 -21.06
N PRO A 24 0.55 -8.46 -20.60
CA PRO A 24 0.40 -8.74 -19.18
C PRO A 24 1.26 -7.71 -18.47
N SER A 25 0.64 -6.91 -17.59
CA SER A 25 1.38 -5.97 -16.74
C SER A 25 2.46 -6.80 -16.08
N ALA A 26 3.71 -6.57 -16.46
CA ALA A 26 4.80 -7.38 -15.96
C ALA A 26 4.92 -7.04 -14.48
N ALA A 27 4.82 -8.05 -13.63
CA ALA A 27 5.11 -7.96 -12.20
C ALA A 27 6.31 -7.05 -11.93
N ALA A 28 6.09 -6.06 -11.07
CA ALA A 28 7.20 -5.30 -10.53
C ALA A 28 8.12 -6.29 -9.78
N PRO A 29 9.44 -6.28 -10.03
CA PRO A 29 10.35 -7.17 -9.33
C PRO A 29 10.32 -6.88 -7.83
N ILE A 30 10.46 -7.94 -7.02
CA ILE A 30 10.64 -7.80 -5.57
C ILE A 30 12.00 -7.12 -5.30
N HIS A 31 11.98 -6.11 -4.45
CA HIS A 31 13.16 -5.51 -3.87
C HIS A 31 13.05 -5.49 -2.35
N HIS A 32 14.06 -6.02 -1.68
CA HIS A 32 14.16 -5.90 -0.23
C HIS A 32 14.97 -4.64 0.09
N ILE A 33 14.37 -3.73 0.86
CA ILE A 33 14.97 -2.47 1.29
C ILE A 33 15.26 -2.55 2.80
N THR A 34 16.47 -2.15 3.18
CA THR A 34 16.85 -1.98 4.58
C THR A 34 16.63 -0.53 4.98
N VAL A 35 15.61 -0.27 5.79
CA VAL A 35 15.31 1.07 6.29
C VAL A 35 16.35 1.48 7.35
N ASP A 36 17.40 2.18 6.93
CA ASP A 36 18.54 2.61 7.76
C ASP A 36 19.11 3.99 7.40
N GLY A 37 18.50 4.69 6.43
CA GLY A 37 18.91 6.02 5.95
C GLY A 37 20.08 5.97 4.98
N GLN A 38 20.41 4.79 4.45
CA GLN A 38 21.38 4.56 3.38
C GLN A 38 20.69 4.06 2.12
N PHE A 39 20.60 4.90 1.10
CA PHE A 39 19.74 4.67 -0.05
C PHE A 39 20.37 3.82 -1.17
N GLY A 40 21.34 2.97 -0.83
CA GLY A 40 22.12 2.21 -1.81
C GLY A 40 21.31 1.11 -2.50
N ASP A 41 20.42 0.46 -1.76
CA ASP A 41 19.51 -0.60 -2.24
C ASP A 41 18.39 -0.07 -3.16
N TRP A 42 18.03 1.21 -3.02
CA TRP A 42 17.11 1.92 -3.93
C TRP A 42 17.68 2.19 -5.34
N ALA A 43 18.95 1.91 -5.59
CA ALA A 43 19.59 2.19 -6.88
C ALA A 43 18.97 1.39 -8.05
N ALA A 44 18.42 0.21 -7.77
CA ALA A 44 17.81 -0.66 -8.76
C ALA A 44 16.28 -0.49 -8.88
N VAL A 45 15.66 0.27 -7.97
CA VAL A 45 14.21 0.50 -7.96
C VAL A 45 13.87 1.58 -9.00
N PRO A 46 12.82 1.40 -9.83
CA PRO A 46 12.35 2.44 -10.73
C PRO A 46 12.14 3.77 -10.03
N SER A 47 12.50 4.85 -10.72
CA SER A 47 12.43 6.19 -10.16
C SER A 47 11.55 7.09 -10.99
N TYR A 48 10.76 7.87 -10.29
CA TYR A 48 9.89 8.89 -10.84
C TYR A 48 10.41 10.27 -10.42
N SER A 49 10.22 11.26 -11.27
CA SER A 49 10.60 12.65 -10.99
C SER A 49 9.33 13.46 -10.84
N ASP A 50 9.37 14.36 -9.89
CA ASP A 50 8.34 15.36 -9.70
C ASP A 50 8.86 16.71 -10.21
N PRO A 51 8.01 17.67 -10.59
CA PRO A 51 8.45 19.02 -10.92
C PRO A 51 9.14 19.70 -9.72
N THR A 52 9.43 20.98 -9.84
CA THR A 52 10.10 21.69 -8.73
C THR A 52 9.42 23.03 -8.57
N ASN A 53 9.17 23.42 -7.32
CA ASN A 53 8.37 24.60 -6.97
C ASN A 53 6.89 24.49 -7.36
N ASP A 54 6.29 23.33 -7.17
CA ASP A 54 4.86 23.08 -7.36
C ASP A 54 4.09 22.79 -6.07
N GLN A 55 4.79 22.76 -4.93
CA GLN A 55 4.12 22.70 -3.65
C GLN A 55 3.13 23.87 -3.43
N HIS A 56 1.98 23.56 -2.85
CA HIS A 56 0.77 24.36 -2.90
C HIS A 56 0.03 24.38 -1.56
N ASP A 57 -0.96 25.26 -1.40
CA ASP A 57 -1.81 25.28 -0.20
C ASP A 57 -2.70 24.03 -0.09
N THR A 58 -3.26 23.80 1.09
CA THR A 58 -4.15 22.65 1.40
C THR A 58 -5.59 23.08 1.64
N ASP A 59 -5.96 24.33 1.31
CA ASP A 59 -7.29 24.88 1.61
C ASP A 59 -8.29 24.66 0.45
N HIS A 60 -7.93 23.83 -0.54
CA HIS A 60 -8.71 23.50 -1.72
C HIS A 60 -9.32 22.11 -1.59
N ASP A 61 -10.60 21.97 -1.94
CA ASP A 61 -11.39 20.74 -1.78
C ASP A 61 -12.33 20.47 -2.97
N GLY A 62 -12.19 21.21 -4.07
CA GLY A 62 -12.97 21.03 -5.28
C GLY A 62 -12.24 20.18 -6.35
N PRO A 63 -12.96 19.35 -7.13
CA PRO A 63 -12.34 18.42 -8.09
C PRO A 63 -11.67 19.11 -9.29
N LEU A 64 -11.96 20.39 -9.51
CA LEU A 64 -11.39 21.22 -10.57
C LEU A 64 -10.56 22.38 -10.03
N ASP A 65 -10.32 22.40 -8.72
CA ASP A 65 -9.57 23.47 -8.09
C ASP A 65 -8.09 23.36 -8.47
N VAL A 66 -7.45 24.52 -8.58
CA VAL A 66 -6.00 24.63 -8.79
C VAL A 66 -5.48 25.41 -7.59
N PRO A 67 -4.72 24.76 -6.70
CA PRO A 67 -4.30 25.40 -5.46
C PRO A 67 -3.27 26.50 -5.72
N ALA A 68 -3.18 27.45 -4.78
CA ALA A 68 -2.16 28.48 -4.90
C ALA A 68 -0.80 27.92 -4.48
N TYR A 69 0.23 28.32 -5.20
CA TYR A 69 1.61 28.03 -4.81
C TYR A 69 1.93 28.58 -3.41
N VAL A 70 2.56 27.76 -2.56
CA VAL A 70 3.08 28.15 -1.24
C VAL A 70 4.57 27.85 -1.21
N ASN A 71 5.45 28.79 -0.89
CA ASN A 71 6.88 28.49 -0.82
C ASN A 71 7.23 27.68 0.45
N HIS A 72 7.39 26.37 0.32
CA HIS A 72 7.71 25.47 1.42
C HIS A 72 8.67 24.34 0.95
N PRO A 73 9.98 24.60 0.86
CA PRO A 73 10.94 23.65 0.27
C PRO A 73 10.97 22.29 0.94
N ASP A 74 10.62 22.18 2.23
CA ASP A 74 10.65 20.91 2.96
C ASP A 74 9.58 19.91 2.48
N VAL A 75 8.58 20.35 1.71
CA VAL A 75 7.58 19.46 1.10
C VAL A 75 7.70 19.35 -0.41
N ASP A 76 8.54 20.17 -1.07
CA ASP A 76 8.74 20.17 -2.53
C ASP A 76 9.42 18.87 -2.97
N ILE A 77 8.64 17.91 -3.47
CA ILE A 77 9.10 16.59 -3.88
C ILE A 77 9.93 16.75 -5.16
N LEU A 78 11.03 16.03 -5.26
CA LEU A 78 11.89 16.03 -6.45
C LEU A 78 12.00 14.65 -7.08
N GLN A 79 11.79 13.60 -6.28
CA GLN A 79 11.94 12.22 -6.70
C GLN A 79 11.20 11.33 -5.72
N TYR A 80 10.54 10.31 -6.26
CA TYR A 80 9.89 9.28 -5.47
C TYR A 80 10.09 7.91 -6.12
N LYS A 81 10.03 6.87 -5.28
CA LYS A 81 10.16 5.48 -5.69
C LYS A 81 9.26 4.60 -4.83
N PHE A 82 8.83 3.50 -5.43
CA PHE A 82 8.00 2.50 -4.76
C PHE A 82 8.49 1.10 -5.06
N THR A 83 8.48 0.24 -4.05
CA THR A 83 8.70 -1.18 -4.24
C THR A 83 8.04 -2.01 -3.15
N HIS A 84 8.11 -3.33 -3.29
CA HIS A 84 7.58 -4.26 -2.33
C HIS A 84 8.47 -5.50 -2.23
N ASP A 85 8.33 -6.21 -1.12
CA ASP A 85 8.75 -7.59 -1.00
C ASP A 85 7.58 -8.52 -0.68
N ALA A 86 7.86 -9.70 -0.13
CA ALA A 86 6.82 -10.69 0.16
C ALA A 86 5.83 -10.21 1.23
N ASP A 87 6.25 -9.30 2.10
CA ASP A 87 5.52 -8.94 3.32
C ASP A 87 5.37 -7.42 3.51
N ASN A 88 6.07 -6.59 2.71
CA ASN A 88 6.18 -5.16 2.95
C ASN A 88 6.01 -4.32 1.68
N LEU A 89 5.44 -3.14 1.86
CA LEU A 89 5.58 -2.01 0.95
C LEU A 89 6.73 -1.12 1.42
N TYR A 90 7.44 -0.55 0.45
CA TYR A 90 8.53 0.39 0.66
C TYR A 90 8.32 1.63 -0.18
N ALA A 91 8.56 2.79 0.44
CA ALA A 91 8.48 4.07 -0.24
C ALA A 91 9.73 4.90 0.02
N TYR A 92 10.11 5.68 -0.98
CA TYR A 92 11.20 6.63 -0.92
C TYR A 92 10.72 7.98 -1.42
N PHE A 93 11.16 9.04 -0.74
CA PHE A 93 10.99 10.42 -1.19
C PHE A 93 12.34 11.12 -1.12
N ARG A 94 12.57 12.02 -2.08
CA ARG A 94 13.55 13.09 -1.99
C ARG A 94 12.84 14.41 -2.15
N ALA A 95 13.10 15.34 -1.24
CA ALA A 95 12.57 16.70 -1.28
C ALA A 95 13.69 17.72 -1.47
N ARG A 96 13.31 18.94 -1.87
CA ARG A 96 14.24 20.09 -1.96
C ARG A 96 14.77 20.51 -0.59
N GLY A 97 13.93 20.44 0.43
CA GLY A 97 14.22 20.82 1.81
C GLY A 97 14.37 19.63 2.75
N ASN A 98 14.20 19.86 4.05
CA ASN A 98 14.39 18.85 5.09
C ASN A 98 13.09 18.12 5.42
N ILE A 99 13.03 16.84 5.08
CA ILE A 99 11.87 16.01 5.38
C ILE A 99 11.72 15.81 6.89
N GLY A 100 10.48 15.92 7.40
CA GLY A 100 10.15 15.74 8.82
C GLY A 100 10.54 16.93 9.72
N ALA A 101 11.10 18.01 9.15
CA ALA A 101 11.42 19.20 9.91
C ALA A 101 10.14 19.90 10.42
N THR A 102 10.06 20.10 11.73
CA THR A 102 8.92 20.76 12.37
C THR A 102 9.39 21.76 13.43
N GLN A 103 8.64 22.85 13.61
CA GLN A 103 8.92 23.80 14.68
C GLN A 103 8.68 23.18 16.06
N THR A 104 9.68 23.28 16.95
CA THR A 104 9.48 22.96 18.38
C THR A 104 8.73 24.10 19.09
N GLN A 105 7.73 23.73 19.87
CA GLN A 105 6.93 24.62 20.69
C GLN A 105 7.79 25.38 21.70
N SER A 106 7.57 26.69 21.78
CA SER A 106 8.20 27.57 22.76
C SER A 106 7.30 28.80 22.98
N PRO A 107 7.56 29.66 23.99
CA PRO A 107 6.71 30.82 24.23
C PRO A 107 6.56 31.70 22.97
N GLY A 108 5.31 31.85 22.49
CA GLY A 108 5.00 32.58 21.26
C GLY A 108 5.17 31.81 19.95
N LYS A 109 5.50 30.50 20.01
CA LYS A 109 5.67 29.60 18.86
C LYS A 109 4.90 28.30 19.08
N ARG A 110 3.94 27.98 18.19
CA ARG A 110 3.24 26.68 18.23
C ARG A 110 4.14 25.55 17.73
N ALA A 111 3.86 24.31 18.14
CA ALA A 111 4.46 23.14 17.52
C ALA A 111 4.04 23.04 16.05
N GLY A 112 4.98 22.70 15.18
CA GLY A 112 4.70 22.34 13.78
C GLY A 112 4.40 20.85 13.63
N ARG A 113 3.84 20.50 12.47
CA ARG A 113 3.47 19.16 12.01
C ARG A 113 4.02 18.92 10.61
N TYR A 114 4.35 17.67 10.32
CA TYR A 114 4.81 17.24 9.01
C TYR A 114 4.34 15.80 8.78
N TYR A 115 3.86 15.51 7.58
CA TYR A 115 3.38 14.21 7.15
C TYR A 115 4.16 13.71 5.95
N VAL A 116 4.49 12.42 5.98
CA VAL A 116 4.94 11.64 4.81
C VAL A 116 3.84 10.65 4.54
N ILE A 117 3.18 10.77 3.39
CA ILE A 117 1.90 10.12 3.11
C ILE A 117 2.02 9.29 1.84
N LEU A 118 1.56 8.05 1.92
CA LEU A 118 1.15 7.31 0.74
C LEU A 118 -0.34 7.05 0.86
N THR A 119 -1.09 7.59 -0.09
CA THR A 119 -2.52 7.33 -0.24
C THR A 119 -2.66 6.22 -1.27
N ILE A 120 -3.42 5.17 -0.96
CA ILE A 120 -3.45 3.92 -1.74
C ILE A 120 -4.89 3.54 -2.06
N ASP A 121 -5.20 3.37 -3.34
CA ASP A 121 -6.31 2.55 -3.81
C ASP A 121 -5.87 1.09 -3.69
N VAL A 122 -6.45 0.36 -2.73
CA VAL A 122 -6.01 -0.99 -2.38
C VAL A 122 -6.73 -2.08 -3.17
N ASP A 123 -7.77 -1.73 -3.93
CA ASP A 123 -8.60 -2.67 -4.66
C ASP A 123 -8.78 -2.38 -6.17
N ASP A 124 -8.14 -1.33 -6.68
CA ASP A 124 -8.15 -0.90 -8.10
C ASP A 124 -9.59 -0.57 -8.55
N ASP A 125 -10.35 0.11 -7.66
CA ASP A 125 -11.74 0.55 -7.87
C ASP A 125 -11.94 2.03 -7.48
N ASP A 126 -11.98 2.90 -8.50
CA ASP A 126 -12.26 4.34 -8.36
C ASP A 126 -13.57 4.69 -7.60
N VAL A 127 -14.46 3.71 -7.34
CA VAL A 127 -15.72 3.91 -6.61
C VAL A 127 -15.53 3.90 -5.09
N THR A 128 -14.51 3.21 -4.57
CA THR A 128 -14.22 3.14 -3.14
C THR A 128 -13.28 4.26 -2.72
N GLY A 129 -13.04 4.38 -1.41
CA GLY A 129 -12.18 5.42 -0.87
C GLY A 129 -12.74 6.83 -1.05
N TYR A 130 -11.83 7.79 -1.19
CA TYR A 130 -12.14 9.20 -1.39
C TYR A 130 -11.27 9.78 -2.54
N PRO A 131 -11.72 10.88 -3.16
CA PRO A 131 -10.92 11.56 -4.16
C PRO A 131 -9.89 12.48 -3.47
N ILE A 132 -8.61 12.41 -3.87
CA ILE A 132 -7.50 12.97 -3.08
C ILE A 132 -7.53 14.49 -2.91
N HIS A 133 -8.26 15.20 -3.78
CA HIS A 133 -8.45 16.64 -3.67
C HIS A 133 -9.22 17.04 -2.40
N GLU A 134 -10.07 16.17 -1.83
CA GLU A 134 -10.73 16.45 -0.55
C GLU A 134 -9.72 16.55 0.61
N GLY A 135 -8.54 15.93 0.47
CA GLY A 135 -7.41 16.06 1.40
C GLY A 135 -6.47 17.24 1.10
N GLY A 136 -6.83 18.09 0.12
CA GLY A 136 -5.96 19.17 -0.33
C GLY A 136 -4.77 18.69 -1.17
N TYR A 137 -4.87 17.52 -1.82
CA TYR A 137 -3.84 16.99 -2.73
C TYR A 137 -4.13 17.33 -4.20
N TYR A 138 -3.08 17.57 -4.99
CA TYR A 138 -3.19 17.95 -6.40
C TYR A 138 -2.05 17.34 -7.22
N PRO A 139 -2.29 16.80 -8.44
CA PRO A 139 -3.55 16.79 -9.19
C PRO A 139 -4.58 15.80 -8.65
N THR A 140 -5.86 16.03 -8.95
CA THR A 140 -6.98 15.19 -8.50
C THR A 140 -7.00 13.81 -9.15
N SER A 141 -7.19 12.77 -8.33
CA SER A 141 -7.55 11.39 -8.72
C SER A 141 -8.49 10.74 -7.68
N ASP A 142 -9.21 9.70 -8.08
CA ASP A 142 -10.26 9.03 -7.28
C ASP A 142 -9.78 7.65 -6.78
N GLY A 143 -10.58 6.97 -5.94
CA GLY A 143 -10.35 5.55 -5.57
C GLY A 143 -9.53 5.27 -4.30
N TYR A 144 -9.08 6.29 -3.56
CA TYR A 144 -8.06 6.05 -2.54
C TYR A 144 -8.64 5.65 -1.18
N ASP A 145 -8.44 4.40 -0.77
CA ASP A 145 -9.09 3.81 0.40
C ASP A 145 -8.33 4.00 1.71
N MET A 146 -7.01 3.83 1.64
CA MET A 146 -6.17 3.67 2.82
C MET A 146 -4.86 4.43 2.68
N ASN A 147 -4.35 4.92 3.81
CA ASN A 147 -3.05 5.58 3.83
C ASN A 147 -2.08 4.77 4.69
N MET A 148 -0.79 4.85 4.36
CA MET A 148 0.30 4.63 5.31
C MET A 148 1.04 5.95 5.51
N GLU A 149 1.14 6.38 6.77
CA GLU A 149 1.60 7.72 7.09
C GLU A 149 2.64 7.74 8.21
N ILE A 150 3.52 8.72 8.14
CA ILE A 150 4.38 9.12 9.25
C ILE A 150 4.08 10.56 9.60
N GLU A 151 3.79 10.81 10.87
CA GLU A 151 3.69 12.15 11.44
C GLU A 151 4.97 12.48 12.19
N TYR A 152 5.53 13.66 11.91
CA TYR A 152 6.43 14.36 12.80
C TYR A 152 5.68 15.51 13.46
N PHE A 153 5.92 15.70 14.76
CA PHE A 153 5.30 16.74 15.54
C PHE A 153 6.31 17.33 16.52
N ASN A 154 6.30 18.66 16.66
CA ASN A 154 7.04 19.35 17.71
C ASN A 154 8.57 19.09 17.70
N GLY A 155 9.17 18.92 16.51
CA GLY A 155 10.59 18.69 16.29
C GLY A 155 11.02 17.23 16.40
N THR A 156 10.09 16.28 16.46
CA THR A 156 10.42 14.85 16.59
C THR A 156 9.41 13.97 15.86
N PHE A 157 9.76 12.70 15.66
CA PHE A 157 8.83 11.68 15.20
C PHE A 157 7.65 11.54 16.17
N ASN A 158 6.44 11.43 15.66
CA ASN A 158 5.24 11.23 16.46
C ASN A 158 4.68 9.81 16.30
N THR A 159 4.30 9.43 15.08
CA THR A 159 3.65 8.13 14.84
C THR A 159 3.87 7.65 13.41
N GLY A 160 3.91 6.33 13.23
CA GLY A 160 3.80 5.65 11.94
C GLY A 160 2.53 4.81 11.97
N HIS A 161 1.56 5.12 11.11
CA HIS A 161 0.20 4.62 11.25
C HIS A 161 -0.52 4.40 9.92
N TYR A 162 -1.64 3.70 9.98
CA TYR A 162 -2.51 3.39 8.85
C TYR A 162 -3.82 4.15 8.99
N LEU A 163 -4.41 4.57 7.88
CA LEU A 163 -5.74 5.19 7.82
C LEU A 163 -6.68 4.35 6.95
N ASN A 164 -7.98 4.45 7.23
CA ASN A 164 -9.04 3.96 6.36
C ASN A 164 -10.10 5.05 6.19
N HIS A 165 -10.29 5.48 4.94
CA HIS A 165 -11.22 6.53 4.52
C HIS A 165 -12.59 6.01 4.08
N GLY A 166 -12.92 4.75 4.32
CA GLY A 166 -14.24 4.19 3.99
C GLY A 166 -15.38 4.67 4.90
N ALA A 167 -15.57 5.97 5.16
CA ALA A 167 -16.75 6.48 5.86
C ALA A 167 -17.34 7.68 5.11
N LEU A 168 -18.67 7.69 4.94
CA LEU A 168 -19.39 8.84 4.38
C LEU A 168 -19.83 9.82 5.47
N THR A 169 -19.91 9.35 6.71
CA THR A 169 -20.34 10.16 7.86
C THR A 169 -19.58 9.77 9.13
N ALA A 170 -19.46 10.70 10.07
CA ALA A 170 -18.94 10.40 11.41
C ALA A 170 -19.72 9.30 12.16
N ALA A 171 -20.96 9.00 11.77
CA ALA A 171 -21.77 7.94 12.36
C ALA A 171 -21.30 6.52 11.96
N ASP A 172 -20.50 6.40 10.89
CA ASP A 172 -19.97 5.13 10.40
C ASP A 172 -18.74 4.67 11.21
N LEU A 173 -17.99 5.63 11.78
CA LEU A 173 -16.71 5.39 12.46
C LEU A 173 -16.78 4.34 13.59
N PRO A 174 -17.78 4.33 14.49
CA PRO A 174 -17.84 3.31 15.55
C PRO A 174 -17.96 1.88 15.01
N GLY A 175 -18.62 1.70 13.86
CA GLY A 175 -18.75 0.41 13.20
C GLY A 175 -17.42 -0.06 12.60
N MET A 176 -16.70 0.85 11.96
CA MET A 176 -15.36 0.59 11.39
C MET A 176 -14.36 0.25 12.49
N GLU A 177 -14.31 1.03 13.57
CA GLU A 177 -13.43 0.72 14.71
C GLU A 177 -13.74 -0.67 15.30
N ALA A 178 -15.02 -1.06 15.37
CA ALA A 178 -15.42 -2.36 15.88
C ALA A 178 -14.92 -3.52 14.98
N GLN A 179 -14.87 -3.32 13.67
CA GLN A 179 -14.27 -4.25 12.71
C GLN A 179 -12.74 -4.28 12.84
N GLN A 180 -12.09 -3.13 12.95
CA GLN A 180 -10.63 -3.02 13.06
C GLN A 180 -10.10 -3.62 14.37
N LYS A 181 -10.87 -3.53 15.47
CA LYS A 181 -10.59 -4.26 16.73
C LYS A 181 -10.59 -5.79 16.55
N GLN A 182 -11.08 -6.28 15.41
CA GLN A 182 -11.07 -7.68 15.01
C GLN A 182 -10.10 -7.95 13.85
N GLY A 183 -9.28 -6.97 13.45
CA GLY A 183 -8.36 -7.08 12.32
C GLY A 183 -9.07 -7.12 10.97
N ILE A 184 -10.19 -6.41 10.85
CA ILE A 184 -11.00 -6.31 9.63
C ILE A 184 -11.09 -4.84 9.20
N VAL A 185 -10.89 -4.59 7.92
CA VAL A 185 -11.18 -3.32 7.26
C VAL A 185 -12.18 -3.57 6.14
N ASP A 186 -13.25 -2.79 6.12
CA ASP A 186 -14.26 -2.78 5.06
C ASP A 186 -13.93 -1.65 4.09
N VAL A 187 -13.43 -2.01 2.91
CA VAL A 187 -13.10 -1.08 1.83
C VAL A 187 -14.39 -0.69 1.13
N LYS A 188 -14.72 0.60 1.18
CA LYS A 188 -16.01 1.14 0.73
C LYS A 188 -15.88 2.63 0.42
N PRO A 189 -16.85 3.24 -0.27
CA PRO A 189 -16.82 4.67 -0.52
C PRO A 189 -16.79 5.48 0.79
N GLY A 190 -16.11 6.61 0.76
CA GLY A 190 -16.07 7.55 1.85
C GLY A 190 -15.66 8.95 1.44
N VAL A 191 -15.24 9.73 2.43
CA VAL A 191 -14.81 11.13 2.28
C VAL A 191 -13.58 11.40 3.14
N TYR A 192 -12.82 12.44 2.81
CA TYR A 192 -11.60 12.77 3.53
C TYR A 192 -11.84 13.03 5.04
N ASP A 193 -12.93 13.73 5.40
CA ASP A 193 -13.20 14.16 6.78
C ASP A 193 -13.49 13.02 7.78
N HIS A 194 -13.75 11.81 7.29
CA HIS A 194 -14.22 10.71 8.10
C HIS A 194 -13.33 9.48 7.88
N TYR A 195 -12.34 9.34 8.76
CA TYR A 195 -11.45 8.20 8.76
C TYR A 195 -11.19 7.67 10.16
N THR A 196 -10.69 6.45 10.17
CA THR A 196 -10.11 5.81 11.35
C THR A 196 -8.61 5.72 11.15
N GLN A 197 -7.84 5.81 12.22
CA GLN A 197 -6.38 5.76 12.14
C GLN A 197 -5.79 4.94 13.28
N TRP A 198 -4.86 4.04 12.99
CA TRP A 198 -4.31 3.10 13.98
C TRP A 198 -2.83 2.79 13.77
N VAL A 199 -2.19 2.43 14.89
CA VAL A 199 -0.83 1.86 14.92
C VAL A 199 -0.95 0.37 15.20
N MET A 200 -0.28 -0.45 14.38
CA MET A 200 -0.18 -1.90 14.60
C MET A 200 1.16 -2.29 15.23
N PHE A 201 1.13 -3.34 16.06
CA PHE A 201 2.27 -3.90 16.78
C PHE A 201 2.39 -5.42 16.56
N ASP A 202 3.62 -5.93 16.44
CA ASP A 202 3.96 -7.37 16.39
C ASP A 202 3.94 -8.05 17.78
N ASP A 203 3.26 -7.44 18.74
CA ASP A 203 3.11 -7.94 20.10
C ASP A 203 1.63 -7.81 20.48
N PRO A 204 0.96 -8.89 20.92
CA PRO A 204 -0.46 -8.83 21.26
C PRO A 204 -0.78 -8.04 22.54
N SER A 205 0.25 -7.55 23.25
CA SER A 205 0.15 -6.78 24.49
C SER A 205 0.68 -5.34 24.40
N ALA A 206 1.24 -4.94 23.25
CA ALA A 206 1.78 -3.60 23.06
C ALA A 206 0.70 -2.53 22.81
N GLY A 207 -0.36 -2.89 22.07
CA GLY A 207 -1.51 -2.04 21.81
C GLY A 207 -2.72 -2.32 22.71
N ASP A 208 -3.71 -1.44 22.63
CA ASP A 208 -4.95 -1.49 23.42
C ASP A 208 -5.91 -2.63 23.01
N HIS A 209 -5.74 -3.16 21.79
CA HIS A 209 -6.64 -4.15 21.20
C HIS A 209 -5.85 -5.33 20.62
N ASN A 210 -5.87 -6.46 21.31
CA ASN A 210 -5.31 -7.72 20.84
C ASN A 210 -6.17 -8.31 19.71
N LEU A 211 -5.53 -8.60 18.58
CA LEU A 211 -6.19 -9.10 17.38
C LEU A 211 -6.33 -10.64 17.35
N GLY A 212 -5.76 -11.36 18.32
CA GLY A 212 -5.91 -12.82 18.45
C GLY A 212 -4.99 -13.65 17.55
N ASP A 213 -4.13 -13.01 16.77
CA ASP A 213 -3.19 -13.61 15.82
C ASP A 213 -1.71 -13.37 16.17
N GLY A 214 -1.45 -12.78 17.34
CA GLY A 214 -0.11 -12.35 17.76
C GLY A 214 0.18 -10.87 17.52
N THR A 215 -0.78 -10.12 16.97
CA THR A 215 -0.66 -8.66 16.81
C THR A 215 -1.64 -7.91 17.71
N SER A 216 -1.43 -6.60 17.85
CA SER A 216 -2.39 -5.69 18.47
C SER A 216 -2.41 -4.34 17.77
N ILE A 217 -3.45 -3.55 18.01
CA ILE A 217 -3.56 -2.17 17.53
C ILE A 217 -3.86 -1.18 18.66
N THR A 218 -3.53 0.08 18.41
CA THR A 218 -4.01 1.24 19.17
C THR A 218 -4.55 2.27 18.19
N PHE A 219 -5.76 2.77 18.43
CA PHE A 219 -6.26 3.92 17.68
C PHE A 219 -5.53 5.18 18.11
N VAL A 220 -5.07 5.95 17.14
CA VAL A 220 -4.32 7.18 17.39
C VAL A 220 -5.09 8.37 16.84
N LYS A 221 -4.53 9.56 17.06
CA LYS A 221 -4.98 10.80 16.47
C LYS A 221 -3.76 11.68 16.29
N ASP A 222 -3.86 12.65 15.40
CA ASP A 222 -2.81 13.63 15.18
C ASP A 222 -2.34 14.29 16.48
N GLN A 223 -1.03 14.50 16.59
CA GLN A 223 -0.39 15.06 17.80
C GLN A 223 -0.60 14.22 19.08
N GLY A 224 -1.18 13.02 18.94
CA GLY A 224 -1.45 12.10 20.03
C GLY A 224 -0.17 11.60 20.70
N PRO A 225 -0.28 10.74 21.72
CA PRO A 225 0.91 10.11 22.30
C PRO A 225 1.75 9.43 21.20
N VAL A 226 3.07 9.45 21.40
CA VAL A 226 4.02 8.84 20.47
C VAL A 226 3.86 7.32 20.52
N HIS A 227 3.62 6.71 19.35
CA HIS A 227 3.54 5.26 19.19
C HIS A 227 4.47 4.81 18.06
N GLN A 228 5.45 3.98 18.39
CA GLN A 228 6.28 3.30 17.39
C GLN A 228 5.71 1.92 17.11
N GLY A 229 4.96 1.78 16.01
CA GLY A 229 4.45 0.51 15.52
C GLY A 229 5.39 -0.17 14.53
N ILE A 230 4.77 -0.98 13.68
CA ILE A 230 5.45 -1.75 12.62
C ILE A 230 5.86 -0.92 11.40
N ILE A 231 5.27 0.26 11.21
CA ILE A 231 5.77 1.24 10.23
C ILE A 231 7.07 1.84 10.76
N ARG A 232 8.10 1.82 9.93
CA ARG A 232 9.43 2.36 10.25
C ARG A 232 9.90 3.27 9.13
N ALA A 233 10.71 4.25 9.47
CA ALA A 233 11.37 5.11 8.51
C ALA A 233 12.75 5.52 8.96
N SER A 234 13.55 5.98 8.00
CA SER A 234 14.83 6.59 8.24
C SER A 234 15.06 7.75 7.27
N ILE A 235 15.65 8.82 7.78
CA ILE A 235 15.99 10.02 7.01
C ILE A 235 17.50 10.00 6.76
N SER A 236 17.89 10.39 5.54
CA SER A 236 19.28 10.67 5.16
C SER A 236 19.99 11.62 6.14
N PRO A 237 21.33 11.53 6.28
CA PRO A 237 22.09 12.42 7.14
C PRO A 237 21.96 13.92 6.81
N ASP A 238 21.64 14.27 5.56
CA ASP A 238 21.44 15.65 5.12
C ASP A 238 19.97 16.10 5.15
N GLY A 239 19.04 15.20 5.47
CA GLY A 239 17.62 15.51 5.67
C GLY A 239 16.78 15.51 4.41
N HIS A 240 17.37 15.30 3.23
CA HIS A 240 16.69 15.51 1.94
C HIS A 240 15.99 14.26 1.39
N GLU A 241 16.36 13.09 1.87
CA GLU A 241 15.78 11.79 1.50
C GLU A 241 15.19 11.09 2.72
N ILE A 242 14.05 10.42 2.53
CA ILE A 242 13.45 9.51 3.51
C ILE A 242 13.08 8.20 2.81
N GLU A 243 13.23 7.10 3.54
CA GLU A 243 12.66 5.80 3.20
C GLU A 243 11.75 5.33 4.32
N MET A 244 10.68 4.62 3.95
CA MET A 244 9.75 4.02 4.90
C MET A 244 9.32 2.63 4.46
N VAL A 245 8.94 1.82 5.45
CA VAL A 245 8.40 0.48 5.26
C VAL A 245 7.08 0.35 6.00
N ALA A 246 6.09 -0.24 5.34
CA ALA A 246 4.83 -0.65 5.93
C ALA A 246 4.56 -2.13 5.63
N PRO A 247 4.51 -2.99 6.66
CA PRO A 247 4.12 -4.37 6.46
C PRO A 247 2.66 -4.52 6.00
N PHE A 248 2.40 -5.49 5.14
CA PHE A 248 1.07 -5.81 4.58
C PHE A 248 0.03 -6.07 5.67
N GLN A 249 0.43 -6.71 6.77
CA GLN A 249 -0.48 -7.03 7.87
C GLN A 249 -1.17 -5.80 8.48
N GLY A 250 -0.55 -4.62 8.40
CA GLY A 250 -1.12 -3.39 8.95
C GLY A 250 -2.37 -2.92 8.21
N PHE A 251 -2.52 -3.31 6.95
CA PHE A 251 -3.71 -3.08 6.13
C PHE A 251 -4.88 -4.01 6.50
N MET A 252 -4.65 -5.02 7.36
CA MET A 252 -5.67 -5.96 7.83
C MET A 252 -6.28 -6.82 6.71
N SER A 253 -7.38 -7.51 7.02
CA SER A 253 -8.12 -8.37 6.10
C SER A 253 -9.47 -7.76 5.74
N TYR A 254 -10.00 -8.14 4.58
CA TYR A 254 -11.40 -7.89 4.25
C TYR A 254 -12.34 -8.61 5.23
N PRO A 255 -13.63 -8.23 5.29
CA PRO A 255 -14.63 -9.00 6.01
C PRO A 255 -14.77 -10.42 5.44
N GLY A 256 -14.83 -11.41 6.32
CA GLY A 256 -15.09 -12.80 5.97
C GLY A 256 -16.58 -13.09 5.67
N ALA A 257 -16.89 -14.37 5.45
CA ALA A 257 -18.25 -14.79 5.11
C ALA A 257 -19.26 -14.59 6.26
N ASN A 258 -18.80 -14.65 7.52
CA ASN A 258 -19.62 -14.41 8.70
C ASN A 258 -19.13 -13.17 9.48
N PRO A 259 -20.02 -12.51 10.26
CA PRO A 259 -19.64 -11.36 11.07
C PRO A 259 -18.47 -11.65 12.01
N GLY A 260 -17.41 -10.85 11.90
CA GLY A 260 -16.19 -10.97 12.70
C GLY A 260 -15.18 -12.02 12.23
N GLU A 261 -15.47 -12.73 11.15
CA GLU A 261 -14.45 -13.52 10.45
C GLU A 261 -13.59 -12.61 9.57
N ARG A 262 -12.30 -12.94 9.47
CA ARG A 262 -11.39 -12.32 8.50
C ARG A 262 -11.44 -13.07 7.18
N GLY A 263 -11.57 -12.32 6.10
CA GLY A 263 -11.43 -12.80 4.74
C GLY A 263 -9.97 -12.79 4.28
N ASP A 264 -9.77 -12.52 2.99
CA ASP A 264 -8.45 -12.38 2.41
C ASP A 264 -7.75 -11.10 2.93
N TRP A 265 -6.41 -11.09 2.90
CA TRP A 265 -5.63 -9.90 3.18
C TRP A 265 -5.93 -8.80 2.16
N ILE A 266 -6.03 -7.56 2.63
CA ILE A 266 -6.19 -6.39 1.76
C ILE A 266 -4.94 -6.24 0.90
N MET A 267 -3.78 -6.16 1.56
CA MET A 267 -2.48 -6.12 0.90
C MET A 267 -1.87 -7.52 0.84
N ALA A 268 -1.59 -8.00 -0.38
CA ALA A 268 -0.91 -9.28 -0.62
C ALA A 268 -0.31 -9.32 -2.03
N LEU A 269 0.67 -10.20 -2.24
CA LEU A 269 1.15 -10.49 -3.59
C LEU A 269 0.00 -10.96 -4.49
N GLY A 270 0.00 -10.52 -5.74
CA GLY A 270 -1.04 -10.76 -6.73
C GLY A 270 -2.11 -9.68 -6.79
N LYS A 271 -2.03 -8.64 -5.97
CA LYS A 271 -2.89 -7.44 -6.03
C LYS A 271 -2.32 -6.38 -6.97
N THR A 272 -3.20 -5.58 -7.54
CA THR A 272 -2.88 -4.32 -8.22
C THR A 272 -3.34 -3.19 -7.31
N ILE A 273 -2.54 -2.13 -7.21
CA ILE A 273 -2.86 -0.94 -6.41
C ILE A 273 -2.47 0.32 -7.17
N ASP A 274 -3.12 1.43 -6.86
CA ASP A 274 -2.70 2.77 -7.25
C ASP A 274 -2.15 3.51 -6.03
N ILE A 275 -1.05 4.25 -6.21
CA ILE A 275 -0.36 4.89 -5.10
C ILE A 275 -0.08 6.35 -5.43
N SER A 276 -0.54 7.25 -4.56
CA SER A 276 -0.19 8.67 -4.57
C SER A 276 0.81 8.97 -3.45
N PHE A 277 1.70 9.92 -3.70
CA PHE A 277 2.82 10.29 -2.83
C PHE A 277 2.69 11.75 -2.43
N SER A 278 2.57 12.02 -1.13
CA SER A 278 2.43 13.40 -0.65
C SER A 278 3.36 13.71 0.52
N LEU A 279 3.90 14.92 0.51
CA LEU A 279 4.54 15.55 1.68
C LEU A 279 3.69 16.74 2.08
N GLU A 280 3.31 16.82 3.36
CA GLU A 280 2.47 17.90 3.87
C GLU A 280 3.05 18.46 5.16
N ALA A 281 3.08 19.79 5.30
CA ALA A 281 3.65 20.43 6.47
C ALA A 281 2.94 21.71 6.86
N SER A 282 2.94 21.99 8.17
CA SER A 282 2.48 23.26 8.68
C SER A 282 3.51 24.37 8.41
N GLY A 283 3.01 25.58 8.13
CA GLY A 283 3.83 26.64 7.54
C GLY A 283 4.83 27.36 8.45
N GLU A 284 5.02 27.00 9.72
CA GLU A 284 5.74 27.85 10.68
C GLU A 284 7.22 28.06 10.32
N LEU A 285 7.85 27.07 9.68
CA LEU A 285 9.27 27.12 9.33
C LEU A 285 9.55 28.04 8.14
N HIS A 286 8.56 28.26 7.25
CA HIS A 286 8.73 29.03 6.02
C HIS A 286 7.85 30.28 5.95
N ALA A 287 7.08 30.55 7.00
CA ALA A 287 6.28 31.76 7.13
C ALA A 287 7.15 33.02 7.29
N PRO A 288 6.86 34.11 6.57
CA PRO A 288 7.45 35.42 6.87
C PRO A 288 7.06 35.92 8.27
N SER A 289 5.90 35.51 8.79
CA SER A 289 5.41 35.81 10.14
C SER A 289 4.27 34.88 10.55
N GLY A 290 4.05 34.70 11.85
CA GLY A 290 2.94 33.91 12.38
C GLY A 290 3.12 32.41 12.19
N ASN A 291 2.04 31.72 11.85
CA ASN A 291 2.00 30.26 11.71
C ASN A 291 2.20 29.76 10.27
N GLY A 292 2.25 30.68 9.29
CA GLY A 292 2.29 30.35 7.87
C GLY A 292 0.99 29.73 7.33
N THR A 293 1.04 29.38 6.06
CA THR A 293 0.03 28.57 5.37
C THR A 293 0.53 27.13 5.37
N TRP A 294 -0.36 26.17 5.55
CA TRP A 294 -0.02 24.76 5.29
C TRP A 294 0.38 24.60 3.84
N ALA A 295 1.30 23.68 3.58
CA ALA A 295 1.73 23.36 2.25
C ALA A 295 1.71 21.85 2.06
N SER A 296 1.28 21.42 0.89
CA SER A 296 1.41 20.05 0.42
C SER A 296 2.10 20.05 -0.93
N ASP A 297 2.76 18.96 -1.25
CA ASP A 297 3.16 18.61 -2.60
C ASP A 297 2.75 17.16 -2.84
N THR A 298 2.10 16.89 -3.97
CA THR A 298 1.62 15.56 -4.31
C THR A 298 2.09 15.19 -5.70
N ALA A 299 2.90 14.13 -5.75
CA ALA A 299 3.46 13.68 -7.01
C ALA A 299 2.42 12.91 -7.85
N GLU A 300 2.66 12.82 -9.16
CA GLU A 300 1.83 12.03 -10.08
C GLU A 300 1.69 10.57 -9.60
N PRO A 301 0.46 10.02 -9.49
CA PRO A 301 0.25 8.68 -8.98
C PRO A 301 0.94 7.58 -9.81
N ILE A 302 1.37 6.52 -9.13
CA ILE A 302 1.76 5.26 -9.77
C ILE A 302 0.51 4.40 -9.94
N VAL A 303 -0.04 4.40 -11.15
CA VAL A 303 -1.25 3.65 -11.51
C VAL A 303 -0.92 2.24 -12.00
N GLY A 304 -1.69 1.25 -11.56
CA GLY A 304 -1.62 -0.15 -11.95
C GLY A 304 -0.40 -0.88 -11.39
N TYR A 305 0.07 -0.52 -10.20
CA TYR A 305 1.23 -1.17 -9.59
C TYR A 305 0.90 -2.60 -9.16
N TYR A 306 1.46 -3.57 -9.87
CA TYR A 306 1.20 -4.99 -9.59
C TYR A 306 2.21 -5.55 -8.57
N LEU A 307 1.70 -6.02 -7.42
CA LEU A 307 2.43 -6.68 -6.34
C LEU A 307 2.84 -8.10 -6.76
N GLY A 308 3.83 -8.21 -7.64
CA GLY A 308 4.25 -9.48 -8.22
C GLY A 308 5.03 -10.40 -7.29
N VAL A 309 4.88 -11.71 -7.49
CA VAL A 309 5.92 -12.67 -7.09
C VAL A 309 7.06 -12.62 -8.13
N PRO A 310 8.32 -12.86 -7.74
CA PRO A 310 9.38 -13.02 -8.71
C PRO A 310 8.99 -14.22 -9.58
N GLU A 311 8.79 -13.99 -10.88
CA GLU A 311 8.67 -15.09 -11.83
C GLU A 311 9.88 -16.00 -11.59
N PRO A 312 9.68 -17.29 -11.25
CA PRO A 312 10.80 -18.20 -11.09
C PRO A 312 11.59 -18.11 -12.38
N SER A 313 12.85 -17.65 -12.28
CA SER A 313 13.68 -17.41 -13.47
C SER A 313 13.50 -18.57 -14.44
N THR A 314 13.37 -18.30 -15.73
CA THR A 314 13.20 -19.33 -16.76
C THR A 314 14.27 -20.45 -16.65
N LEU A 315 15.42 -20.13 -16.06
CA LEU A 315 16.47 -21.07 -15.66
C LEU A 315 16.05 -22.05 -14.55
N ALA A 316 15.36 -21.60 -13.51
CA ALA A 316 14.81 -22.42 -12.43
C ALA A 316 13.71 -23.37 -12.94
N LEU A 317 12.82 -22.88 -13.82
CA LEU A 317 11.83 -23.71 -14.52
C LEU A 317 12.51 -24.74 -15.44
N ALA A 318 13.58 -24.36 -16.15
CA ALA A 318 14.37 -25.28 -16.97
C ALA A 318 15.09 -26.34 -16.11
N LEU A 319 15.65 -25.97 -14.96
CA LEU A 319 16.31 -26.88 -14.02
C LEU A 319 15.32 -27.86 -13.36
N LEU A 320 14.12 -27.40 -13.00
CA LEU A 320 13.02 -28.25 -12.52
C LEU A 320 12.55 -29.23 -13.61
N ALA A 321 12.39 -28.75 -14.84
CA ALA A 321 12.05 -29.62 -15.98
C ALA A 321 13.15 -30.65 -16.27
N MET A 322 14.43 -30.29 -16.15
CA MET A 322 15.54 -31.21 -16.37
C MET A 322 15.75 -32.22 -15.23
N THR A 323 15.40 -31.87 -13.98
CA THR A 323 15.49 -32.79 -12.84
C THR A 323 14.28 -33.72 -12.70
N GLY A 324 13.12 -33.35 -13.26
CA GLY A 324 11.89 -34.16 -13.25
C GLY A 324 11.87 -35.35 -14.22
N VAL A 325 12.74 -35.40 -15.24
CA VAL A 325 12.69 -36.43 -16.31
C VAL A 325 13.42 -37.74 -15.95
N LEU A 326 14.10 -37.84 -14.80
CA LEU A 326 14.94 -39.02 -14.47
C LEU A 326 14.41 -39.98 -13.40
N ARG A 327 13.14 -39.89 -12.97
CA ARG A 327 12.52 -40.98 -12.20
C ARG A 327 11.84 -41.98 -13.14
N ARG A 328 12.65 -42.86 -13.74
CA ARG A 328 12.17 -44.16 -14.22
C ARG A 328 11.49 -44.87 -13.05
N THR A 329 10.22 -45.18 -13.21
CA THR A 329 9.46 -46.06 -12.32
C THR A 329 10.19 -47.39 -12.14
N PRO A 330 10.46 -47.84 -10.90
CA PRO A 330 10.89 -49.21 -10.68
C PRO A 330 9.72 -50.13 -11.05
N SER A 331 10.01 -51.16 -11.85
CA SER A 331 9.07 -52.23 -12.15
C SER A 331 8.62 -52.91 -10.86
N SER A 332 7.30 -52.96 -10.69
CA SER A 332 6.60 -53.54 -9.54
C SER A 332 7.01 -55.01 -9.30
N PRO A 333 7.43 -55.42 -8.09
CA PRO A 333 7.67 -56.82 -7.80
C PRO A 333 6.35 -57.57 -7.59
N ARG A 334 6.18 -58.66 -8.33
CA ARG A 334 5.06 -59.61 -8.26
C ARG A 334 4.78 -60.03 -6.81
N LEU A 335 3.54 -59.77 -6.35
CA LEU A 335 3.00 -60.32 -5.10
C LEU A 335 3.00 -61.85 -5.15
N ARG A 336 3.84 -62.49 -4.32
CA ARG A 336 3.73 -63.92 -4.01
C ARG A 336 2.74 -64.10 -2.86
N ARG A 337 1.59 -64.70 -3.19
CA ARG A 337 0.57 -65.23 -2.28
C ARG A 337 1.21 -66.25 -1.32
N ARG A 338 1.17 -66.00 0.00
CA ARG A 338 1.46 -67.02 1.02
C ARG A 338 0.23 -67.22 1.90
N VAL A 339 -0.37 -68.40 1.74
CA VAL A 339 -1.41 -68.96 2.59
C VAL A 339 -0.74 -69.45 3.87
N GLY A 340 -1.30 -69.11 5.02
CA GLY A 340 -0.87 -69.61 6.32
C GLY A 340 -2.02 -69.57 7.31
N HIS A 341 -2.69 -70.71 7.47
CA HIS A 341 -3.57 -71.02 8.59
C HIS A 341 -2.81 -70.93 9.92
N HIS A 342 -3.37 -70.28 10.94
CA HIS A 342 -3.29 -70.84 12.28
C HIS A 342 -4.47 -70.46 13.18
N THR A 343 -5.07 -71.53 13.69
CA THR A 343 -6.16 -71.68 14.66
C THR A 343 -5.65 -71.62 16.10
N GLY A 344 -6.48 -71.15 17.04
CA GLY A 344 -6.41 -71.52 18.47
C GLY A 344 -6.59 -70.32 19.41
N THR A 345 -7.81 -69.98 19.85
CA THR A 345 -8.51 -70.42 21.09
C THR A 345 -8.06 -69.79 22.41
N ARG A 346 -9.00 -69.00 22.98
CA ARG A 346 -9.44 -68.89 24.40
C ARG A 346 -8.40 -68.70 25.51
N HIS A 347 -8.59 -67.65 26.33
CA HIS A 347 -9.33 -67.79 27.59
C HIS A 347 -9.77 -66.43 28.17
N LEU A 348 -11.03 -66.39 28.61
CA LEU A 348 -11.58 -65.44 29.56
C LEU A 348 -11.29 -65.93 30.97
N SER A 349 -10.91 -65.00 31.85
CA SER A 349 -11.31 -64.91 33.26
C SER A 349 -11.07 -63.50 33.73
#